data_AF-A0A2G9MRU7-F1
#
_entry.id   AF-A0A2G9MRU7-F1
#
_cell.length_a   1.000
_cell.length_b   1.000
_cell.length_c   1.000
_cell.angle_alpha   90.00
_cell.angle_beta   90.00
_cell.angle_gamma   90.00
#
_symmetry.space_group_name_H-M   'P 1'
#
loop_
_entity.id
_entity.type
_entity.pdbx_description
1 polymer ?
#
loop_
_entity_poly.entity_id
_entity_poly.type
_entity_poly.pdbx_seq_one_letter_code
_entity_poly.pdbx_strand_id
1 'polypeptide(L)'
;DMVAAVSVGMVRGNLLVDLDGAEEHMDENEAADIPVAMVPSTEEITLLQMDGVVTKEDLTVALNMVKPGLKFIAEKQREALQNKYKNIGDQQ
;
A
#
# COMPACT_ATOMS: atom_id res chain seq x y z
N ASP A 1 -6.09 -3.90 15.35
CA ASP A 1 -5.68 -2.93 14.32
C ASP A 1 -6.22 -3.39 12.98
N MET A 2 -6.46 -2.49 12.03
CA MET A 2 -6.77 -2.90 10.66
C MET A 2 -5.47 -3.00 9.87
N VAL A 3 -5.43 -3.92 8.91
CA VAL A 3 -4.33 -3.99 7.95
C VAL A 3 -4.59 -2.94 6.86
N ALA A 4 -3.59 -2.10 6.61
CA ALA A 4 -3.57 -1.23 5.44
C ALA A 4 -2.70 -1.87 4.37
N ALA A 5 -3.04 -1.65 3.10
CA ALA A 5 -2.27 -2.15 1.96
C ALA A 5 -2.20 -1.10 0.85
N VAL A 6 -1.08 -1.06 0.14
CA VAL A 6 -0.86 -0.24 -1.06
C VAL A 6 0.20 -0.93 -1.91
N SER A 7 0.13 -0.78 -3.22
CA SER A 7 1.21 -1.22 -4.10
C SER A 7 2.21 -0.11 -4.36
N VAL A 8 3.45 -0.50 -4.63
CA VAL A 8 4.49 0.37 -5.17
C VAL A 8 5.06 -0.31 -6.41
N GLY A 9 5.22 0.47 -7.47
CA GLY A 9 5.71 -0.03 -8.74
C GLY A 9 7.03 0.54 -9.16
N MET A 10 7.83 -0.25 -9.87
CA MET A 10 8.94 0.25 -10.67
C MET A 10 8.47 0.40 -12.11
N VAL A 11 8.29 1.62 -12.60
CA VAL A 11 7.81 1.89 -13.97
C VAL A 11 8.86 2.70 -14.72
N ARG A 12 9.44 2.13 -15.79
CA ARG A 12 10.49 2.75 -16.61
C ARG A 12 11.65 3.31 -15.78
N GLY A 13 12.05 2.59 -14.73
CA GLY A 13 13.13 2.97 -13.83
C GLY A 13 12.75 4.00 -12.75
N ASN A 14 11.47 4.29 -12.55
CA ASN A 14 10.98 5.18 -11.50
C ASN A 14 10.08 4.42 -10.51
N LEU A 15 10.24 4.69 -9.22
CA LEU A 15 9.34 4.15 -8.20
C LEU A 15 8.08 5.03 -8.06
N LEU A 16 6.92 4.42 -8.15
CA LEU A 16 5.59 5.06 -8.06
C LEU A 16 4.76 4.35 -6.98
N VAL A 17 3.99 5.10 -6.21
CA VAL A 17 3.08 4.53 -5.19
C VAL A 17 1.67 4.54 -5.76
N ASP A 18 0.92 3.47 -5.50
CA ASP A 18 -0.47 3.29 -5.96
C ASP A 18 -0.58 3.19 -7.48
N LEU A 19 0.01 2.13 -8.04
CA LEU A 19 -0.03 1.87 -9.48
C LEU A 19 -1.47 1.73 -9.99
N ASP A 20 -1.73 2.28 -11.17
CA ASP A 20 -2.93 1.99 -11.95
C ASP A 20 -2.71 0.85 -12.97
N GLY A 21 -3.79 0.41 -13.62
CA GLY A 21 -3.70 -0.69 -14.59
C GLY A 21 -2.85 -0.36 -15.82
N ALA A 22 -2.75 0.91 -16.24
CA ALA A 22 -1.92 1.26 -17.39
C ALA A 22 -0.42 1.23 -17.03
N GLU A 23 -0.10 1.55 -15.78
CA GLU A 23 1.25 1.49 -15.22
C GLU A 23 1.71 0.06 -14.95
N GLU A 24 0.79 -0.83 -14.58
CA GLU A 24 1.08 -2.26 -14.31
C GLU A 24 1.23 -3.09 -15.59
N HIS A 25 0.44 -2.82 -16.64
CA HIS A 25 0.39 -3.65 -17.86
C HIS A 25 1.48 -3.32 -18.89
N MET A 26 2.63 -2.81 -18.45
CA MET A 26 3.80 -2.66 -19.33
C MET A 26 4.52 -4.01 -19.48
N ASP A 27 5.51 -4.07 -20.38
CA ASP A 27 6.37 -5.25 -20.46
C ASP A 27 7.02 -5.53 -19.08
N GLU A 28 7.17 -6.80 -18.73
CA GLU A 28 7.72 -7.29 -17.44
C GLU A 28 9.17 -6.81 -17.15
N ASN A 29 9.86 -6.29 -18.17
CA ASN A 29 11.18 -5.66 -18.04
C ASN A 29 11.10 -4.13 -17.88
N GLU A 30 9.91 -3.55 -17.97
CA GLU A 30 9.62 -2.13 -17.89
C GLU A 30 8.74 -1.77 -16.69
N ALA A 31 7.98 -2.73 -16.16
CA ALA A 31 7.17 -2.61 -14.96
C ALA A 31 7.44 -3.75 -13.95
N ALA A 32 7.45 -3.41 -12.67
CA ALA A 32 7.34 -4.36 -11.58
C ALA A 32 6.29 -3.86 -10.58
N ASP A 33 5.46 -4.76 -10.06
CA ASP A 33 4.43 -4.49 -9.06
C ASP A 33 4.83 -5.10 -7.71
N ILE A 34 4.72 -4.32 -6.63
CA ILE A 34 5.15 -4.73 -5.28
C ILE A 34 4.01 -4.42 -4.29
N PRO A 35 3.01 -5.31 -4.16
CA PRO A 35 1.97 -5.18 -3.16
C PRO A 35 2.54 -5.31 -1.75
N VAL A 36 2.23 -4.34 -0.88
CA VAL A 36 2.65 -4.33 0.52
C VAL A 36 1.44 -4.13 1.43
N ALA A 37 1.35 -4.94 2.49
CA ALA A 37 0.40 -4.73 3.57
C ALA A 37 1.09 -4.67 4.94
N MET A 38 0.55 -3.87 5.85
CA MET A 38 1.18 -3.56 7.13
C MET A 38 0.14 -3.40 8.25
N VAL A 39 0.51 -3.83 9.46
CA VAL A 39 -0.15 -3.44 10.71
C VAL A 39 0.32 -2.02 11.09
N PRO A 40 -0.56 -1.00 11.10
CA PRO A 40 -0.13 0.40 11.26
C PRO A 40 0.48 0.74 12.61
N SER A 41 0.05 0.10 13.70
CA SER A 41 0.58 0.36 15.06
C SER A 41 1.97 -0.20 15.32
N THR A 42 2.31 -1.32 14.68
CA THR A 42 3.61 -2.01 14.87
C THR A 42 4.57 -1.83 13.71
N GLU A 43 4.08 -1.31 12.57
CA GLU A 43 4.78 -1.30 11.28
C GLU A 43 5.20 -2.69 10.78
N GLU A 44 4.57 -3.75 11.31
CA GLU A 44 4.82 -5.12 10.89
C GLU A 44 4.22 -5.37 9.50
N ILE A 45 5.06 -5.83 8.57
CA ILE A 45 4.62 -6.20 7.22
C ILE A 45 3.90 -7.55 7.31
N THR A 46 2.64 -7.58 6.89
CA THR A 46 1.79 -8.78 6.89
C THR A 46 1.69 -9.44 5.53
N LEU A 47 1.99 -8.69 4.46
CA LEU A 47 2.07 -9.18 3.09
C LEU A 47 3.17 -8.41 2.35
N LEU A 48 4.01 -9.17 1.66
CA LEU A 48 4.97 -8.66 0.70
C LEU A 48 4.96 -9.58 -0.51
N GLN A 49 4.53 -9.06 -1.65
CA GLN A 49 4.57 -9.75 -2.93
C GLN A 49 5.37 -8.91 -3.93
N MET A 50 5.79 -9.54 -5.02
CA MET A 50 6.57 -8.90 -6.07
C MET A 50 6.32 -9.65 -7.38
N ASP A 51 5.91 -8.93 -8.41
CA ASP A 51 5.83 -9.40 -9.79
C ASP A 51 6.69 -8.49 -10.69
N GLY A 52 7.50 -9.08 -11.57
CA GLY A 52 8.52 -8.36 -12.34
C GLY A 52 9.90 -8.28 -11.67
N VAL A 53 10.74 -7.36 -12.16
CA VAL A 53 12.17 -7.26 -11.79
C VAL A 53 12.48 -5.94 -11.08
N VAL A 54 13.07 -6.03 -9.89
CA VAL A 54 13.53 -4.89 -9.11
C VAL A 54 14.86 -5.21 -8.41
N THR A 55 15.70 -4.20 -8.22
CA THR A 55 16.93 -4.39 -7.44
C THR A 55 16.62 -4.46 -5.95
N LYS A 56 17.56 -5.02 -5.16
CA LYS A 56 17.38 -5.09 -3.70
C LYS A 56 17.35 -3.69 -3.07
N GLU A 57 18.15 -2.78 -3.61
CA GLU A 57 18.24 -1.38 -3.21
C GLU A 57 16.91 -0.68 -3.46
N ASP A 58 16.35 -0.83 -4.67
CA ASP A 58 15.06 -0.23 -5.04
C ASP A 58 13.91 -0.81 -4.24
N LEU A 59 13.88 -2.12 -3.99
CA LEU A 59 12.88 -2.74 -3.10
C LEU A 59 12.94 -2.13 -1.70
N THR A 60 14.14 -1.88 -1.17
CA THR A 60 14.29 -1.24 0.15
C THR A 60 13.77 0.19 0.15
N VAL A 61 13.99 0.94 -0.94
CA VAL A 61 13.45 2.30 -1.11
C VAL A 61 11.92 2.23 -1.20
N ALA A 62 11.38 1.33 -2.01
CA ALA A 62 9.95 1.11 -2.22
C ALA A 62 9.21 0.80 -0.91
N LEU A 63 9.76 -0.10 -0.08
CA LEU A 63 9.21 -0.43 1.25
C LEU A 63 9.18 0.77 2.21
N ASN A 64 10.10 1.72 2.07
CA ASN A 64 10.06 2.95 2.87
C ASN A 64 9.07 3.98 2.30
N MET A 65 8.92 4.04 0.98
CA MET A 65 7.98 4.93 0.29
C MET A 65 6.52 4.60 0.60
N VAL A 66 6.17 3.34 0.81
CA VAL A 66 4.78 2.93 1.09
C VAL A 66 4.31 3.26 2.51
N LYS A 67 5.22 3.44 3.49
CA LYS A 67 4.85 3.62 4.91
C LYS A 67 3.91 4.81 5.16
N PRO A 68 4.16 6.02 4.60
CA PRO A 68 3.23 7.14 4.77
C PRO A 68 1.86 6.86 4.13
N GLY A 69 1.83 6.22 2.96
CA GLY A 69 0.58 5.83 2.28
C GLY A 69 -0.23 4.84 3.11
N LEU A 70 0.41 3.81 3.66
CA LEU A 70 -0.22 2.83 4.53
C LEU A 70 -0.81 3.46 5.80
N LYS A 71 -0.13 4.44 6.40
CA LYS A 71 -0.65 5.20 7.56
C LYS A 71 -1.86 6.04 7.18
N PHE A 72 -1.81 6.73 6.04
CA PHE A 72 -2.93 7.51 5.53
C PHE A 72 -4.16 6.62 5.25
N ILE A 73 -3.97 5.47 4.59
CA ILE A 73 -5.04 4.51 4.32
C ILE A 73 -5.64 4.00 5.64
N ALA A 74 -4.81 3.67 6.63
CA ALA A 74 -5.28 3.23 7.94
C ALA A 74 -6.15 4.29 8.65
N GLU A 75 -5.79 5.57 8.56
CA GLU A 75 -6.61 6.67 9.06
C GLU A 75 -7.96 6.75 8.33
N LYS A 76 -7.96 6.66 6.99
CA LYS A 76 -9.20 6.66 6.21
C LYS A 76 -10.11 5.47 6.50
N GLN A 77 -9.54 4.29 6.69
CA GLN A 77 -10.29 3.12 7.14
C GLN A 77 -10.94 3.37 8.52
N ARG A 78 -10.22 4.00 9.47
CA ARG A 78 -10.74 4.31 10.81
C ARG A 78 -11.86 5.36 10.74
N GLU A 79 -11.67 6.43 9.97
CA GLU A 79 -12.68 7.46 9.74
C GLU A 79 -13.96 6.87 9.15
N ALA A 80 -13.84 5.99 8.15
CA ALA A 80 -14.98 5.33 7.51
C ALA A 80 -15.80 4.50 8.51
N LEU A 81 -15.14 3.73 9.36
CA LEU A 81 -15.82 2.97 10.43
C LEU A 81 -16.49 3.89 11.44
N GLN A 82 -15.78 4.89 11.96
CA GLN A 82 -16.35 5.85 12.91
C GLN A 82 -17.60 6.54 12.34
N ASN A 83 -17.56 6.97 11.09
CA ASN A 83 -18.70 7.61 10.44
C ASN A 83 -19.89 6.66 10.27
N LYS A 84 -19.65 5.38 9.99
CA LYS A 84 -20.71 4.36 9.91
C LYS A 84 -21.38 4.09 11.26
N TYR A 85 -20.62 4.09 12.36
CA TYR A 85 -21.11 3.71 13.68
C TYR A 85 -21.50 4.88 14.60
N LYS A 86 -21.25 6.14 14.19
CA LYS A 86 -21.57 7.35 14.97
C LYS A 86 -23.01 7.40 15.50
N ASN A 87 -23.98 6.92 14.73
CA ASN A 87 -25.41 7.02 15.08
C ASN A 87 -25.99 5.74 15.71
N ILE A 88 -25.17 4.71 15.95
CA ILE A 88 -25.64 3.44 16.55
C ILE A 88 -25.65 3.53 18.09
N GLY A 89 -24.84 4.42 18.68
CA GLY A 89 -24.82 4.67 20.13
C GLY A 89 -25.99 5.50 20.65
N ASP A 90 -26.65 6.30 19.79
CA ASP A 90 -27.72 7.21 20.18
C ASP A 90 -29.11 6.55 20.19
N GLN A 91 -29.21 5.26 19.85
CA GLN A 91 -30.46 4.48 19.81
C GLN A 91 -30.62 3.48 20.98
N GLN A 92 -29.88 3.65 22.08
CA GLN A 92 -30.06 2.89 23.33
C GLN A 92 -30.67 3.74 24.44
#